data_AF-A0AAW5UN02-F1
#
_entry.id   AF-A0AAW5UN02-F1
#
_cell.length_a   1.000
_cell.length_b   1.000
_cell.length_c   1.000
_cell.angle_alpha   90.00
_cell.angle_beta   90.00
_cell.angle_gamma   90.00
#
_symmetry.space_group_name_H-M   'P 1'
#
loop_
_entity.id
_entity.type
_entity.pdbx_description
1 polymer ?
#
loop_
_entity_poly.entity_id
_entity_poly.type
_entity_poly.pdbx_seq_one_letter_code
_entity_poly.pdbx_strand_id
1 'polypeptide(L)'
;MIVTIEWMEEWFRRFDQEYFGGKLPVPELGLTHAKTRLGQLAYKRASRWGRTKLYDFKLSMSTYYDMTDKQAKSVLLHEMIHYIIGYTGLKDTSAHGVVFKGLMDKLNSQYGWDIRVSTSTKGWKVSETVKSRKEKKGPQIYLMLAIEMNDGRHYLSRVNPSFARRIENQLKTVREVVSHQWYTTMENYFEDYPQVRSLRGRRISKTDFGKLLNVLTPFQL
;
A
#
# COMPACT_ATOMS: atom_id res chain seq x y z
N MET A 1 -14.01 -9.69 -10.56
CA MET A 1 -13.57 -11.06 -10.24
C MET A 1 -12.96 -11.06 -8.85
N ILE A 2 -12.96 -12.19 -8.15
CA ILE A 2 -12.36 -12.33 -6.82
C ILE A 2 -11.04 -13.07 -6.99
N VAL A 3 -9.92 -12.42 -6.66
CA VAL A 3 -8.59 -13.04 -6.68
C VAL A 3 -8.52 -14.06 -5.55
N THR A 4 -8.21 -15.32 -5.89
CA THR A 4 -7.94 -16.41 -4.93
C THR A 4 -6.53 -16.97 -5.16
N ILE A 5 -6.03 -17.76 -4.20
CA ILE A 5 -4.71 -18.39 -4.33
C ILE A 5 -4.69 -19.38 -5.50
N GLU A 6 -5.77 -20.13 -5.69
CA GLU A 6 -5.93 -21.11 -6.77
C GLU A 6 -5.91 -20.41 -8.14
N TRP A 7 -6.63 -19.29 -8.26
CA TRP A 7 -6.60 -18.46 -9.47
C TRP A 7 -5.20 -17.89 -9.72
N MET A 8 -4.50 -17.43 -8.68
CA MET A 8 -3.13 -16.93 -8.81
C MET A 8 -2.19 -18.04 -9.28
N GLU A 9 -2.28 -19.24 -8.71
CA GLU A 9 -1.44 -20.37 -9.08
C GLU A 9 -1.68 -20.82 -10.52
N GLU A 10 -2.94 -20.96 -10.92
CA GLU A 10 -3.33 -21.30 -12.27
C GLU A 10 -2.73 -20.32 -13.30
N TRP A 11 -2.97 -19.02 -13.10
CA TRP A 11 -2.50 -18.01 -14.04
C TRP A 11 -0.99 -17.80 -13.98
N PHE A 12 -0.37 -17.97 -12.81
CA PHE A 12 1.09 -17.96 -12.71
C PHE A 12 1.70 -19.05 -13.60
N ARG A 13 1.21 -20.29 -13.51
CA ARG A 13 1.73 -21.42 -14.31
C ARG A 13 1.49 -21.20 -15.80
N ARG A 14 0.31 -20.70 -16.19
CA ARG A 14 0.01 -20.37 -17.60
C ARG A 14 0.96 -19.29 -18.13
N PHE A 15 1.12 -18.18 -17.41
CA PHE A 15 2.00 -17.10 -17.83
C PHE A 15 3.47 -17.49 -17.84
N ASP A 16 3.92 -18.35 -16.91
CA ASP A 16 5.27 -18.89 -16.96
C ASP A 16 5.51 -19.67 -18.26
N GLN A 17 4.60 -20.57 -18.61
CA GLN A 17 4.68 -21.34 -19.85
C GLN A 17 4.61 -20.45 -21.10
N GLU A 18 3.68 -19.50 -21.13
CA GLU A 18 3.45 -18.66 -22.32
C GLU A 18 4.55 -17.60 -22.52
N TYR A 19 5.06 -16.99 -21.44
CA TYR A 19 5.86 -15.76 -21.54
C TYR A 19 7.27 -15.86 -20.96
N PHE A 20 7.50 -16.76 -20.01
CA PHE A 20 8.74 -16.79 -19.21
C PHE A 20 9.56 -18.09 -19.35
N GLY A 21 9.15 -18.98 -20.25
CA GLY A 21 9.90 -20.18 -20.63
C GLY A 21 9.63 -21.42 -19.77
N GLY A 22 8.60 -21.40 -18.92
CA GLY A 22 8.05 -22.58 -18.26
C GLY A 22 8.94 -23.22 -17.19
N LYS A 23 9.87 -22.44 -16.61
CA LYS A 23 10.87 -22.91 -15.64
C LYS A 23 10.85 -22.15 -14.32
N LEU A 24 9.90 -21.22 -14.12
CA LEU A 24 9.82 -20.47 -12.88
C LEU A 24 9.17 -21.35 -11.80
N PRO A 25 9.83 -21.56 -10.64
CA PRO A 25 9.17 -22.22 -9.53
C PRO A 25 8.05 -21.31 -9.00
N VAL A 26 6.90 -21.90 -8.64
CA VAL A 26 5.80 -21.13 -8.05
C VAL A 26 6.23 -20.58 -6.69
N PRO A 27 6.24 -19.26 -6.46
CA PRO A 27 6.59 -18.68 -5.16
C PRO A 27 5.47 -18.93 -4.13
N GLU A 28 5.69 -18.57 -2.87
CA GLU A 28 4.58 -18.53 -1.89
C GLU A 28 3.54 -17.52 -2.37
N LEU A 29 2.30 -17.96 -2.57
CA LEU A 29 1.20 -17.11 -3.01
C LEU A 29 0.40 -16.62 -1.81
N GLY A 30 0.00 -15.35 -1.82
CA GLY A 30 -0.71 -14.73 -0.71
C GLY A 30 -1.78 -13.73 -1.13
N LEU A 31 -2.80 -13.57 -0.28
CA LEU A 31 -3.78 -12.49 -0.39
C LEU A 31 -3.53 -11.45 0.69
N THR A 32 -3.70 -10.18 0.35
CA THR A 32 -3.61 -9.07 1.30
C THR A 32 -4.85 -8.18 1.22
N HIS A 33 -4.96 -7.22 2.15
CA HIS A 33 -5.96 -6.15 2.13
C HIS A 33 -5.29 -4.77 1.96
N ALA A 34 -4.16 -4.72 1.24
CA ALA A 34 -3.42 -3.48 1.05
C ALA A 34 -4.23 -2.48 0.20
N LYS A 35 -4.45 -1.27 0.73
CA LYS A 35 -5.17 -0.19 0.01
C LYS A 35 -4.32 0.50 -1.07
N THR A 36 -3.00 0.54 -0.86
CA THR A 36 -2.10 1.36 -1.68
C THR A 36 -1.28 0.55 -2.69
N ARG A 37 -1.43 -0.78 -2.69
CA ARG A 37 -0.69 -1.69 -3.57
C ARG A 37 -1.64 -2.79 -4.03
N LEU A 38 -1.65 -3.05 -5.33
CA LEU A 38 -2.50 -4.09 -5.93
C LEU A 38 -1.80 -5.45 -5.94
N GLY A 39 -0.48 -5.45 -6.10
CA GLY A 39 0.40 -6.62 -6.02
C GLY A 39 1.63 -6.31 -5.16
N GLN A 40 2.34 -7.35 -4.76
CA GLN A 40 3.64 -7.25 -4.10
C GLN A 40 4.44 -8.54 -4.27
N LEU A 41 5.71 -8.40 -4.65
CA LEU A 41 6.75 -9.41 -4.43
C LEU A 41 7.58 -9.09 -3.18
N ALA A 42 7.75 -10.08 -2.31
CA ALA A 42 8.67 -10.06 -1.18
C ALA A 42 9.66 -11.23 -1.29
N TYR A 43 10.83 -11.10 -0.66
CA TYR A 43 11.87 -12.12 -0.65
C TYR A 43 12.88 -11.85 0.47
N LYS A 44 13.65 -12.87 0.85
CA LYS A 44 14.84 -12.74 1.67
C LYS A 44 16.08 -12.53 0.82
N ARG A 45 17.15 -12.02 1.44
CA ARG A 45 18.42 -11.72 0.77
C ARG A 45 19.57 -12.32 1.57
N ALA A 46 20.47 -13.02 0.89
CA ALA A 46 21.73 -13.49 1.44
C ALA A 46 22.88 -12.93 0.60
N SER A 47 23.86 -12.31 1.27
CA SER A 47 25.04 -11.77 0.61
C SER A 47 26.28 -12.55 1.05
N ARG A 48 27.06 -13.05 0.09
CA ARG A 48 28.33 -13.73 0.34
C ARG A 48 29.34 -13.35 -0.74
N TRP A 49 30.53 -12.91 -0.32
CA TRP A 49 31.64 -12.52 -1.21
C TRP A 49 31.19 -11.55 -2.34
N GLY A 50 30.47 -10.49 -1.99
CA GLY A 50 30.01 -9.47 -2.96
C GLY A 50 28.87 -9.91 -3.88
N ARG A 51 28.40 -11.16 -3.78
CA ARG A 51 27.22 -11.65 -4.51
C ARG A 51 26.00 -11.68 -3.60
N THR A 52 24.90 -11.09 -4.05
CA THR A 52 23.61 -11.15 -3.36
C THR A 52 22.70 -12.14 -4.08
N LYS A 53 22.14 -13.09 -3.34
CA LYS A 53 21.12 -14.02 -3.82
C LYS A 53 19.79 -13.73 -3.12
N LEU A 54 18.72 -13.71 -3.90
CA LEU A 54 17.36 -13.59 -3.41
C LEU A 54 16.76 -15.00 -3.26
N TYR A 55 15.94 -15.22 -2.24
CA TYR A 55 15.31 -16.51 -1.94
C TYR A 55 14.04 -16.32 -1.10
N ASP A 56 13.30 -17.39 -0.82
CA ASP A 56 12.01 -17.36 -0.08
C ASP A 56 11.05 -16.31 -0.67
N PHE A 57 10.80 -16.41 -1.98
CA PHE A 57 9.94 -15.47 -2.68
C PHE A 57 8.47 -15.67 -2.30
N LYS A 58 7.79 -14.55 -2.08
CA LYS A 58 6.36 -14.47 -1.84
C LYS A 58 5.71 -13.45 -2.75
N LEU A 59 4.77 -13.88 -3.57
CA LEU A 59 3.96 -13.03 -4.44
C LEU A 59 2.57 -12.89 -3.83
N SER A 60 2.08 -11.67 -3.67
CA SER A 60 0.77 -11.44 -3.08
C SER A 60 -0.05 -10.41 -3.84
N MET A 61 -1.38 -10.57 -3.82
CA MET A 61 -2.32 -9.64 -4.45
C MET A 61 -3.31 -9.08 -3.43
N SER A 62 -3.74 -7.84 -3.64
CA SER A 62 -4.74 -7.19 -2.78
C SER A 62 -6.15 -7.57 -3.19
N THR A 63 -6.96 -7.98 -2.22
CA THR A 63 -8.40 -8.23 -2.33
C THR A 63 -9.23 -7.01 -1.92
N TYR A 64 -8.58 -5.86 -1.71
CA TYR A 64 -9.26 -4.65 -1.22
C TYR A 64 -10.21 -4.03 -2.25
N TYR A 65 -9.88 -4.15 -3.54
CA TYR A 65 -10.67 -3.60 -4.64
C TYR A 65 -11.22 -4.71 -5.53
N ASP A 66 -12.36 -4.43 -6.17
CA ASP A 66 -12.85 -5.24 -7.28
C ASP A 66 -11.93 -5.03 -8.50
N MET A 67 -11.50 -6.13 -9.11
CA MET A 67 -10.71 -6.15 -10.35
C MET A 67 -11.53 -6.78 -11.48
N THR A 68 -11.36 -6.29 -12.70
CA THR A 68 -11.66 -7.11 -13.88
C THR A 68 -10.62 -8.22 -14.00
N ASP A 69 -10.95 -9.30 -14.70
CA ASP A 69 -10.01 -10.40 -14.94
C ASP A 69 -8.72 -9.92 -15.63
N LYS A 70 -8.84 -9.04 -16.65
CA LYS A 70 -7.68 -8.42 -17.32
C LYS A 70 -6.82 -7.57 -16.37
N GLN A 71 -7.43 -6.81 -15.47
CA GLN A 71 -6.70 -6.02 -14.47
C GLN A 71 -5.94 -6.90 -13.49
N ALA A 72 -6.60 -7.93 -12.95
CA ALA A 72 -5.98 -8.87 -12.02
C ALA A 72 -4.78 -9.57 -12.68
N LYS A 73 -4.94 -10.04 -13.93
CA LYS A 73 -3.87 -10.66 -14.71
C LYS A 73 -2.71 -9.71 -14.99
N SER A 74 -3.00 -8.45 -15.34
CA SER A 74 -1.95 -7.44 -15.60
C SER A 74 -1.17 -7.11 -14.32
N VAL A 75 -1.83 -7.09 -13.16
CA VAL A 75 -1.15 -6.96 -11.85
C VAL A 75 -0.31 -8.19 -11.54
N LEU A 76 -0.82 -9.41 -11.78
CA LEU A 76 -0.05 -10.64 -11.59
C LEU A 76 1.20 -10.65 -12.47
N LEU A 77 1.07 -10.30 -13.76
CA LEU A 77 2.19 -10.18 -14.68
C LEU A 77 3.21 -9.12 -14.23
N HIS A 78 2.77 -7.98 -13.68
CA HIS A 78 3.69 -6.99 -13.08
C HIS A 78 4.57 -7.63 -12.01
N GLU A 79 3.97 -8.36 -11.07
CA GLU A 79 4.72 -9.02 -10.00
C GLU A 79 5.57 -10.20 -10.52
N MET A 80 5.12 -10.90 -11.56
CA MET A 80 5.91 -11.95 -12.23
C MET A 80 7.15 -11.39 -12.94
N ILE A 81 7.08 -10.18 -13.51
CA ILE A 81 8.27 -9.50 -14.07
C ILE A 81 9.30 -9.22 -12.96
N HIS A 82 8.86 -8.70 -11.80
CA HIS A 82 9.76 -8.58 -10.64
C HIS A 82 10.35 -9.93 -10.24
N TYR A 83 9.51 -10.97 -10.29
CA TYR A 83 9.91 -12.31 -9.86
C TYR A 83 10.99 -12.89 -10.76
N ILE A 84 10.81 -12.90 -12.09
CA ILE A 84 11.82 -13.44 -13.01
C ILE A 84 13.14 -12.67 -12.91
N ILE A 85 13.11 -11.33 -12.82
CA ILE A 85 14.32 -10.52 -12.64
C ILE A 85 15.04 -10.92 -11.36
N GLY A 86 14.31 -11.03 -10.25
CA GLY A 86 14.87 -11.41 -8.96
C GLY A 86 15.38 -12.85 -8.90
N TYR A 87 14.63 -13.80 -9.48
CA TYR A 87 14.93 -15.23 -9.46
C TYR A 87 16.14 -15.58 -10.32
N THR A 88 16.24 -14.99 -11.52
CA THR A 88 17.36 -15.19 -12.44
C THR A 88 18.61 -14.38 -12.06
N GLY A 89 18.47 -13.41 -11.15
CA GLY A 89 19.56 -12.51 -10.76
C GLY A 89 19.94 -11.50 -11.84
N LEU A 90 19.03 -11.23 -12.79
CA LEU A 90 19.23 -10.19 -13.79
C LEU A 90 19.42 -8.84 -13.11
N LYS A 91 20.46 -8.11 -13.52
CA LYS A 91 20.73 -6.77 -13.00
C LYS A 91 19.87 -5.77 -13.76
N ASP A 92 18.98 -5.10 -13.04
CA ASP A 92 18.22 -3.97 -13.56
C ASP A 92 18.78 -2.63 -13.04
N THR A 93 18.41 -1.53 -13.70
CA THR A 93 18.88 -0.17 -13.36
C THR A 93 18.08 0.46 -12.21
N SER A 94 16.88 -0.04 -11.93
CA SER A 94 16.03 0.32 -10.80
C SER A 94 14.97 -0.75 -10.60
N ALA A 95 14.03 -0.56 -9.66
CA ALA A 95 12.90 -1.49 -9.48
C ALA A 95 12.07 -1.68 -10.77
N HIS A 96 11.96 -0.63 -11.59
CA HIS A 96 11.26 -0.67 -12.88
C HIS A 96 12.19 -0.13 -13.97
N GLY A 97 13.38 -0.71 -14.07
CA GLY A 97 14.44 -0.25 -14.96
C GLY A 97 14.27 -0.72 -16.40
N VAL A 98 15.39 -0.82 -17.12
CA VAL A 98 15.41 -1.18 -18.54
C VAL A 98 14.87 -2.60 -18.74
N VAL A 99 15.25 -3.55 -17.88
CA VAL A 99 14.83 -4.95 -18.02
C VAL A 99 13.33 -5.09 -17.74
N PHE A 100 12.86 -4.49 -16.63
CA PHE A 100 11.43 -4.49 -16.31
C PHE A 100 10.59 -3.89 -17.44
N LYS A 101 10.96 -2.68 -17.91
CA LYS A 101 10.21 -1.98 -18.96
C LYS A 101 10.23 -2.75 -20.27
N GLY A 102 11.35 -3.34 -20.65
CA GLY A 102 11.43 -4.16 -21.86
C GLY A 102 10.47 -5.37 -21.82
N LEU A 103 10.40 -6.08 -20.70
CA LEU A 103 9.45 -7.19 -20.53
C LEU A 103 7.99 -6.69 -20.52
N MET A 104 7.73 -5.60 -19.80
CA MET A 104 6.41 -4.96 -19.74
C MET A 104 5.93 -4.53 -21.13
N ASP A 105 6.76 -3.82 -21.88
CA ASP A 105 6.44 -3.29 -23.21
C ASP A 105 6.24 -4.43 -24.21
N LYS A 106 7.06 -5.49 -24.15
CA LYS A 106 6.85 -6.71 -24.93
C LYS A 106 5.48 -7.33 -24.65
N LEU A 107 5.13 -7.51 -23.38
CA LEU A 107 3.86 -8.13 -22.99
C LEU A 107 2.65 -7.28 -23.39
N ASN A 108 2.73 -5.96 -23.21
CA ASN A 108 1.68 -5.05 -23.58
C ASN A 108 1.49 -4.98 -25.11
N SER A 109 2.58 -4.88 -25.87
CA SER A 109 2.52 -4.73 -27.34
C SER A 109 2.15 -6.01 -28.06
N GLN A 110 2.70 -7.16 -27.66
CA GLN A 110 2.50 -8.43 -28.37
C GLN A 110 1.21 -9.15 -27.96
N TYR A 111 0.81 -9.04 -26.69
CA TYR A 111 -0.31 -9.81 -26.13
C TYR A 111 -1.46 -8.94 -25.62
N GLY A 112 -1.35 -7.61 -25.74
CA GLY A 112 -2.44 -6.68 -25.42
C GLY A 112 -2.72 -6.52 -23.92
N TRP A 113 -1.76 -6.84 -23.06
CA TRP A 113 -1.85 -6.58 -21.61
C TRP A 113 -1.80 -5.08 -21.30
N ASP A 114 -2.22 -4.71 -20.09
CA ASP A 114 -2.19 -3.33 -19.59
C ASP A 114 -1.33 -3.25 -18.31
N ILE A 115 -0.11 -3.75 -18.41
CA ILE A 115 0.87 -3.72 -17.32
C ILE A 115 1.42 -2.29 -17.24
N ARG A 116 1.31 -1.66 -16.07
CA ARG A 116 1.87 -0.33 -15.80
C ARG A 116 2.92 -0.38 -14.72
N VAL A 117 3.90 0.53 -14.78
CA VAL A 117 4.88 0.75 -13.72
C VAL A 117 4.20 1.19 -12.42
N SER A 118 3.14 1.99 -12.53
CA SER A 118 2.33 2.45 -11.41
C SER A 118 0.87 2.54 -11.80
N THR A 119 -0.01 2.12 -10.90
CA THR A 119 -1.46 2.18 -11.06
C THR A 119 -2.04 2.93 -9.87
N SER A 120 -2.70 4.06 -10.14
CA SER A 120 -3.47 4.76 -9.12
C SER A 120 -4.71 3.94 -8.77
N THR A 121 -4.94 3.73 -7.47
CA THR A 121 -6.15 3.09 -6.96
C THR A 121 -7.31 4.08 -6.76
N LYS A 122 -7.11 5.36 -7.14
CA LYS A 122 -8.16 6.38 -7.07
C LYS A 122 -9.32 5.98 -8.00
N GLY A 123 -10.54 5.97 -7.47
CA GLY A 123 -11.76 5.61 -8.22
C GLY A 123 -11.99 4.11 -8.36
N TRP A 124 -11.11 3.26 -7.81
CA TRP A 124 -11.34 1.82 -7.80
C TRP A 124 -12.48 1.46 -6.85
N LYS A 125 -13.37 0.58 -7.30
CA LYS A 125 -14.48 0.09 -6.48
C LYS A 125 -13.93 -0.81 -5.37
N VAL A 126 -14.20 -0.46 -4.12
CA VAL A 126 -13.87 -1.30 -2.95
C VAL A 126 -14.71 -2.57 -3.01
N SER A 127 -14.10 -3.72 -2.71
CA SER A 127 -14.77 -5.01 -2.81
C SER A 127 -15.91 -5.16 -1.80
N GLU A 128 -16.96 -5.89 -2.18
CA GLU A 128 -18.13 -6.12 -1.31
C GLU A 128 -17.76 -6.87 -0.02
N THR A 129 -16.73 -7.73 -0.06
CA THR A 129 -16.19 -8.38 1.14
C THR A 129 -15.57 -7.37 2.11
N VAL A 130 -14.87 -6.36 1.60
CA VAL A 130 -14.31 -5.29 2.45
C VAL A 130 -15.44 -4.41 2.99
N LYS A 131 -16.41 -4.03 2.17
CA LYS A 131 -17.56 -3.21 2.61
C LYS A 131 -18.36 -3.90 3.72
N SER A 132 -18.79 -5.15 3.49
CA SER A 132 -19.54 -5.92 4.49
C SER A 132 -18.78 -6.12 5.80
N ARG A 133 -17.45 -6.35 5.74
CA ARG A 133 -16.61 -6.40 6.95
C ARG A 133 -16.57 -5.06 7.70
N LYS A 134 -16.60 -3.93 6.99
CA LYS A 134 -16.65 -2.60 7.61
C LYS A 134 -18.02 -2.35 8.25
N GLU A 135 -19.10 -2.65 7.55
CA GLU A 135 -20.47 -2.51 8.08
C GLU A 135 -20.65 -3.32 9.36
N LYS A 136 -20.16 -4.57 9.39
CA LYS A 136 -20.17 -5.42 10.59
C LYS A 136 -19.35 -4.87 11.76
N LYS A 137 -18.31 -4.06 11.49
CA LYS A 137 -17.51 -3.43 12.55
C LYS A 137 -18.22 -2.24 13.20
N GLY A 138 -19.24 -1.68 12.55
CA GLY A 138 -19.95 -0.50 13.02
C GLY A 138 -19.08 0.77 13.02
N PRO A 139 -19.63 1.89 13.54
CA PRO A 139 -18.92 3.16 13.64
C PRO A 139 -17.57 3.00 14.37
N GLN A 140 -16.53 3.62 13.82
CA GLN A 140 -15.18 3.56 14.39
C GLN A 140 -14.82 4.90 15.03
N ILE A 141 -14.30 4.85 16.25
CA ILE A 141 -13.73 6.04 16.89
C ILE A 141 -12.29 6.21 16.38
N TYR A 142 -12.01 7.39 15.82
CA TYR A 142 -10.70 7.77 15.34
C TYR A 142 -10.02 8.69 16.35
N LEU A 143 -8.81 8.32 16.77
CA LEU A 143 -7.94 9.20 17.55
C LEU A 143 -7.24 10.17 16.60
N MET A 144 -7.41 11.47 16.84
CA MET A 144 -6.91 12.55 16.01
C MET A 144 -5.92 13.41 16.81
N LEU A 145 -4.86 13.86 16.15
CA LEU A 145 -3.87 14.78 16.69
C LEU A 145 -3.79 16.01 15.80
N ALA A 146 -4.09 17.16 16.39
CA ALA A 146 -3.99 18.47 15.75
C ALA A 146 -2.73 19.19 16.26
N ILE A 147 -1.97 19.82 15.37
CA ILE A 147 -0.71 20.50 15.69
C ILE A 147 -0.67 21.86 14.98
N GLU A 148 -0.27 22.88 15.71
CA GLU A 148 0.08 24.21 15.19
C GLU A 148 1.60 24.43 15.33
N MET A 149 2.23 24.86 14.24
CA MET A 149 3.65 25.19 14.19
C MET A 149 3.87 26.71 14.29
N ASN A 150 5.06 27.12 14.72
CA ASN A 150 5.46 28.52 14.89
C ASN A 150 5.50 29.34 13.59
N ASP A 151 5.57 28.69 12.43
CA ASP A 151 5.48 29.30 11.11
C ASP A 151 4.05 29.35 10.56
N GLY A 152 3.05 29.08 11.40
CA GLY A 152 1.63 29.10 11.05
C GLY A 152 1.14 27.89 10.26
N ARG A 153 1.99 26.87 10.01
CA ARG A 153 1.53 25.61 9.43
C ARG A 153 0.72 24.81 10.44
N HIS A 154 -0.38 24.22 9.95
CA HIS A 154 -1.26 23.37 10.75
C HIS A 154 -1.24 21.95 10.19
N TYR A 155 -1.27 20.97 11.10
CA TYR A 155 -1.25 19.56 10.76
C TYR A 155 -2.36 18.81 11.49
N LEU A 156 -2.97 17.84 10.80
CA LEU A 156 -3.92 16.92 11.39
C LEU A 156 -3.56 15.48 11.04
N SER A 157 -3.63 14.61 12.04
CA SER A 157 -3.18 13.22 11.92
C SER A 157 -4.20 12.28 12.53
N ARG A 158 -4.59 11.24 11.80
CA ARG A 158 -5.31 10.10 12.40
C ARG A 158 -4.27 9.15 12.99
N VAL A 159 -4.23 9.02 14.30
CA VAL A 159 -3.17 8.29 15.01
C VAL A 159 -3.64 6.89 15.38
N ASN A 160 -2.75 5.91 15.29
CA ASN A 160 -2.98 4.61 15.88
C ASN A 160 -2.85 4.71 17.42
N PRO A 161 -3.89 4.36 18.21
CA PRO A 161 -3.87 4.55 19.65
C PRO A 161 -2.67 3.92 20.37
N SER A 162 -2.16 2.77 19.91
CA SER A 162 -1.00 2.12 20.54
C SER A 162 0.31 2.91 20.42
N PHE A 163 0.35 3.91 19.54
CA PHE A 163 1.49 4.78 19.31
C PHE A 163 1.33 6.19 19.89
N ALA A 164 0.15 6.53 20.44
CA ALA A 164 -0.18 7.90 20.83
C ALA A 164 0.76 8.44 21.91
N ARG A 165 1.01 7.67 22.98
CA ARG A 165 1.97 8.07 24.04
C ARG A 165 3.39 8.30 23.54
N ARG A 166 3.83 7.49 22.56
CA ARG A 166 5.16 7.68 21.95
C ARG A 166 5.22 8.99 21.17
N ILE A 167 4.17 9.28 20.39
CA ILE A 167 4.07 10.52 19.62
C ILE A 167 3.98 11.73 20.56
N GLU A 168 3.20 11.65 21.64
CA GLU A 168 3.11 12.69 22.67
C GLU A 168 4.49 13.03 23.26
N ASN A 169 5.28 12.02 23.60
CA ASN A 169 6.63 12.26 24.10
C ASN A 169 7.57 12.85 23.05
N GLN A 170 7.40 12.51 21.76
CA GLN A 170 8.16 13.13 20.68
C GLN A 170 7.80 14.61 20.48
N LEU A 171 6.52 14.97 20.58
CA LEU A 171 6.07 16.36 20.42
C LEU A 171 6.77 17.31 21.40
N LYS A 172 6.99 16.89 22.65
CA LYS A 172 7.71 17.66 23.68
C LYS A 172 9.14 18.04 23.28
N THR A 173 9.73 17.34 22.31
CA THR A 173 11.09 17.59 21.83
C THR A 173 11.13 18.50 20.59
N VAL A 174 9.99 18.77 19.95
CA VAL A 174 9.91 19.58 18.74
C VAL A 174 9.67 21.04 19.12
N ARG A 175 10.70 21.88 18.99
CA ARG A 175 10.66 23.30 19.43
C ARG A 175 9.76 24.16 18.57
N GLU A 176 9.51 23.73 17.34
CA GLU A 176 8.69 24.45 16.36
C GLU A 176 7.19 24.24 16.58
N VAL A 177 6.79 23.30 17.44
CA VAL A 177 5.39 23.10 17.83
C VAL A 177 5.00 24.20 18.80
N VAL A 178 4.00 25.00 18.41
CA VAL A 178 3.38 26.02 19.28
C VAL A 178 2.36 25.38 20.19
N SER A 179 1.52 24.52 19.63
CA SER A 179 0.48 23.82 20.36
C SER A 179 0.14 22.49 19.71
N HIS A 180 -0.36 21.56 20.51
CA HIS A 180 -0.98 20.34 20.02
C HIS A 180 -2.16 19.95 20.91
N GLN A 181 -3.13 19.26 20.34
CA GLN A 181 -4.29 18.76 21.07
C GLN A 181 -4.76 17.43 20.47
N TRP A 182 -5.16 16.53 21.37
CA TRP A 182 -5.76 15.25 21.02
C TRP A 182 -7.28 15.36 20.97
N TYR A 183 -7.86 14.63 20.03
CA TYR A 183 -9.30 14.57 19.82
C TYR A 183 -9.74 13.16 19.46
N THR A 184 -11.03 12.89 19.59
CA THR A 184 -11.70 11.75 18.98
C THR A 184 -12.79 12.21 18.03
N THR A 185 -13.15 11.37 17.06
CA THR A 185 -14.27 11.60 16.15
C THR A 185 -14.79 10.28 15.60
N MET A 186 -16.06 10.25 15.20
CA MET A 186 -16.67 9.13 14.48
C MET A 186 -16.98 9.49 13.02
N GLU A 187 -16.56 10.67 12.56
CA GLU A 187 -16.86 11.14 11.22
C GLU A 187 -16.17 10.29 10.14
N ASN A 188 -16.98 9.75 9.23
CA ASN A 188 -16.52 8.86 8.15
C ASN A 188 -15.50 9.54 7.21
N TYR A 189 -15.53 10.87 7.10
CA TYR A 189 -14.54 11.66 6.33
C TYR A 189 -13.09 11.34 6.73
N PHE A 190 -12.82 11.05 8.00
CA PHE A 190 -11.47 10.74 8.48
C PHE A 190 -11.06 9.27 8.28
N GLU A 191 -11.95 8.40 7.81
CA GLU A 191 -11.62 6.99 7.56
C GLU A 191 -10.49 6.85 6.52
N ASP A 192 -10.53 7.70 5.50
CA ASP A 192 -9.56 7.72 4.41
C ASP A 192 -8.25 8.44 4.78
N TYR A 193 -8.18 9.09 5.96
CA TYR A 193 -6.90 9.60 6.45
C TYR A 193 -5.97 8.42 6.74
N PRO A 194 -4.72 8.44 6.27
CA PRO A 194 -3.73 7.43 6.64
C PRO A 194 -3.59 7.37 8.17
N GLN A 195 -3.66 6.15 8.73
CA GLN A 195 -3.41 5.97 10.16
C GLN A 195 -1.91 6.01 10.43
N VAL A 196 -1.44 7.04 11.13
CA VAL A 196 -0.02 7.23 11.42
C VAL A 196 0.41 6.50 12.70
N ARG A 197 1.65 6.02 12.70
CA ARG A 197 2.33 5.38 13.84
C ARG A 197 3.57 6.14 14.30
N SER A 198 3.81 7.30 13.70
CA SER A 198 4.94 8.21 13.96
C SER A 198 4.44 9.64 13.83
N LEU A 199 5.21 10.60 14.34
CA LEU A 199 4.88 12.02 14.25
C LEU A 199 4.90 12.49 12.78
N ARG A 200 3.73 12.39 12.13
CA ARG A 200 3.45 12.79 10.75
C ARG A 200 2.00 13.24 10.69
N GLY A 201 1.72 14.28 9.90
CA GLY A 201 0.37 14.77 9.70
C GLY A 201 0.16 15.31 8.29
N ARG A 202 -1.10 15.40 7.88
CA ARG A 202 -1.49 16.10 6.65
C ARG A 202 -1.44 17.60 6.94
N ARG A 203 -0.76 18.38 6.08
CA ARG A 203 -0.83 19.84 6.15
C ARG A 203 -2.24 20.30 5.77
N ILE A 204 -2.82 21.17 6.59
CA ILE A 204 -4.16 21.72 6.39
C ILE A 204 -4.07 23.25 6.43
N SER A 205 -4.94 23.93 5.68
CA SER A 205 -5.05 25.38 5.74
C SER A 205 -5.59 25.82 7.11
N LYS A 206 -5.26 27.02 7.59
CA LYS A 206 -5.81 27.53 8.86
C LYS A 206 -7.35 27.54 8.86
N THR A 207 -7.95 27.89 7.72
CA THR A 207 -9.41 27.89 7.54
C THR A 207 -10.01 26.50 7.66
N ASP A 208 -9.43 25.51 6.99
CA ASP A 208 -9.94 24.13 7.06
C ASP A 208 -9.66 23.50 8.42
N PHE A 209 -8.56 23.87 9.07
CA PHE A 209 -8.25 23.42 10.42
C PHE A 209 -9.37 23.82 11.39
N GLY A 210 -9.77 25.10 11.40
CA GLY A 210 -10.88 25.57 12.23
C GLY A 210 -12.21 24.87 11.93
N LYS A 211 -12.53 24.63 10.64
CA LYS A 211 -13.74 23.89 10.25
C LYS A 211 -13.72 22.45 10.76
N LEU A 212 -12.59 21.77 10.64
CA LEU A 212 -12.46 20.37 11.05
C LEU A 212 -12.52 20.22 12.57
N LEU A 213 -12.04 21.20 13.35
CA LEU A 213 -12.17 21.16 14.82
C LEU A 213 -13.64 21.06 15.29
N ASN A 214 -14.60 21.57 14.52
CA ASN A 214 -16.02 21.51 14.89
C ASN A 214 -16.60 20.08 14.91
N VAL A 215 -15.93 19.13 14.27
CA VAL A 215 -16.34 17.71 14.23
C VAL A 215 -15.41 16.81 15.05
N LEU A 216 -14.57 17.42 15.88
CA LEU A 216 -13.61 16.75 16.75
C LEU A 216 -13.97 17.00 18.21
N THR A 217 -14.03 15.94 19.00
CA THR A 217 -14.26 16.02 20.45
C THR A 217 -12.93 15.99 21.18
N PRO A 218 -12.59 16.97 22.04
CA PRO A 218 -11.34 16.95 22.81
C PRO A 218 -11.16 15.64 23.57
N PHE A 219 -9.94 15.13 23.58
CA PHE A 219 -9.56 13.88 24.25
C PHE A 219 -8.25 14.09 25.02
N GLN A 220 -8.14 13.45 26.17
CA GLN A 220 -6.94 13.47 27.00
C GLN A 220 -6.31 12.07 27.02
N LEU A 221 -5.00 12.00 26.72
CA LEU A 221 -4.23 10.75 26.62
C LEU A 221 -3.91 10.08 27.95
#